data_AF-A0A2M7K0I8-F1
#
_entry.id   AF-A0A2M7K0I8-F1
#
_cell.length_a   1.000
_cell.length_b   1.000
_cell.length_c   1.000
_cell.angle_alpha   90.00
_cell.angle_beta   90.00
_cell.angle_gamma   90.00
#
_symmetry.space_group_name_H-M   'P 1'
#
loop_
_entity.id
_entity.type
_entity.pdbx_description
1 polymer ?
#
loop_
_entity_poly.entity_id
_entity_poly.type
_entity_poly.pdbx_seq_one_letter_code
_entity_poly.pdbx_strand_id
1 'polypeptide(L)'
;MNLICFDLEGPLAPQDNAYELMKLFPGGDKLFEVISRYDDLLTLENRPDYEPGDTLALIAPFLAYHNIKEEQISAMGQRAALTQGTPDLIARLKERGWQIFCISTSYEQYALSITRRLNIPNENVACTSFPLNRIRRLLRKDDFVLLERAEKEIMNFNPFVDDTLIKDNLDHFYWQELPQTNSGKLVSQVKPVGGKRKVEALQHFSAKMGKTLSHWAAIGDSITDFKMLQ
;
A
#
# COMPACT_ATOMS: atom_id res chain seq x y z
N MET A 1 -10.82 16.78 -23.67
CA MET A 1 -10.45 15.43 -23.20
C MET A 1 -10.53 15.47 -21.70
N ASN A 2 -11.41 14.65 -21.13
CA ASN A 2 -11.66 14.63 -19.70
C ASN A 2 -10.78 13.55 -19.06
N LEU A 3 -10.23 13.85 -17.89
CA LEU A 3 -9.27 13.00 -17.20
C LEU A 3 -9.88 12.63 -15.85
N ILE A 4 -9.78 11.37 -15.47
CA ILE A 4 -10.31 10.87 -14.20
C ILE A 4 -9.29 9.96 -13.55
N CYS A 5 -9.07 10.15 -12.27
CA CYS A 5 -8.18 9.35 -11.45
C CYS A 5 -8.94 8.74 -10.29
N PHE A 6 -8.81 7.43 -10.13
CA PHE A 6 -9.39 6.68 -9.02
C PHE A 6 -8.31 6.25 -8.05
N ASP A 7 -8.62 6.24 -6.76
CA ASP A 7 -8.02 5.26 -5.86
C ASP A 7 -8.48 3.85 -6.24
N LEU A 8 -7.70 2.85 -5.86
CA LEU A 8 -8.02 1.46 -6.11
C LEU A 8 -8.92 0.87 -5.03
N GLU A 9 -8.48 0.92 -3.78
CA GLU A 9 -9.19 0.35 -2.64
C GLU A 9 -10.34 1.26 -2.26
N GLY A 10 -11.54 0.70 -2.13
CA GLY A 10 -12.79 1.45 -2.03
C GLY A 10 -13.42 1.66 -3.42
N PRO A 11 -12.96 2.63 -4.24
CA PRO A 11 -13.63 2.96 -5.51
C PRO A 11 -13.62 1.85 -6.56
N LEU A 12 -12.52 1.11 -6.74
CA LEU A 12 -12.41 0.07 -7.79
C LEU A 12 -12.50 -1.36 -7.24
N ALA A 13 -12.00 -1.59 -6.03
CA ALA A 13 -12.02 -2.87 -5.33
C ALA A 13 -12.33 -2.66 -3.84
N PRO A 14 -13.26 -3.40 -3.23
CA PRO A 14 -13.74 -3.10 -1.87
C PRO A 14 -12.89 -3.72 -0.75
N GLN A 15 -11.80 -4.42 -1.08
CA GLN A 15 -11.04 -5.23 -0.14
C GLN A 15 -9.85 -4.45 0.41
N ASP A 16 -9.65 -4.51 1.73
CA ASP A 16 -8.42 -4.05 2.37
C ASP A 16 -7.25 -4.92 1.91
N ASN A 17 -6.42 -4.36 1.04
CA ASN A 17 -5.39 -5.13 0.38
C ASN A 17 -4.26 -5.49 1.35
N ALA A 18 -3.97 -4.64 2.34
CA ALA A 18 -2.89 -4.84 3.29
C ALA A 18 -3.27 -5.93 4.30
N TYR A 19 -4.51 -5.89 4.80
CA TYR A 19 -5.04 -6.91 5.70
C TYR A 19 -5.13 -8.28 5.02
N GLU A 20 -5.69 -8.37 3.82
CA GLU A 20 -5.80 -9.63 3.08
C GLU A 20 -4.43 -10.22 2.72
N LEU A 21 -3.45 -9.36 2.44
CA LEU A 21 -2.09 -9.80 2.14
C LEU A 21 -1.42 -10.46 3.35
N MET A 22 -1.67 -9.94 4.55
CA MET A 22 -1.11 -10.50 5.78
C MET A 22 -1.72 -11.86 6.14
N LYS A 23 -2.95 -12.15 5.70
CA LYS A 23 -3.57 -13.48 5.85
C LYS A 23 -2.92 -14.59 5.01
N LEU A 24 -1.96 -14.26 4.14
CA LEU A 24 -1.24 -15.26 3.36
C LEU A 24 -0.28 -16.13 4.18
N PHE A 25 -0.01 -15.77 5.45
CA PHE A 25 0.78 -16.57 6.37
C PHE A 25 0.09 -16.69 7.75
N PRO A 26 0.36 -17.76 8.52
CA PRO A 26 -0.28 -17.97 9.82
C PRO A 26 -0.02 -16.83 10.81
N GLY A 27 -1.07 -16.30 11.44
CA GLY A 27 -0.99 -15.25 12.45
C GLY A 27 -0.78 -13.83 11.89
N GLY A 28 -0.70 -13.68 10.56
CA GLY A 28 -0.51 -12.37 9.95
C GLY A 28 -1.70 -11.42 10.12
N ASP A 29 -2.92 -11.94 10.29
CA ASP A 29 -4.10 -11.15 10.64
C ASP A 29 -3.92 -10.39 11.96
N LYS A 30 -3.52 -11.10 13.03
CA LYS A 30 -3.25 -10.51 14.35
C LYS A 30 -2.06 -9.56 14.33
N LEU A 31 -1.00 -9.95 13.62
CA LEU A 31 0.17 -9.10 13.43
C LEU A 31 -0.22 -7.79 12.74
N PHE A 32 -1.08 -7.85 11.73
CA PHE A 32 -1.58 -6.67 11.02
C PHE A 32 -2.41 -5.77 11.93
N GLU A 33 -3.30 -6.30 12.77
CA GLU A 33 -4.11 -5.48 13.68
C GLU A 33 -3.23 -4.58 14.58
N VAL A 34 -2.12 -5.12 15.11
CA VAL A 34 -1.19 -4.34 15.93
C VAL A 34 -0.39 -3.32 15.11
N ILE A 35 0.10 -3.70 13.93
CA ILE A 35 0.83 -2.78 13.04
C ILE A 35 -0.09 -1.66 12.52
N SER A 36 -1.33 -1.98 12.18
CA SER A 36 -2.35 -1.01 11.76
C SER A 36 -2.66 -0.04 12.89
N ARG A 37 -2.77 -0.53 14.14
CA ARG A 37 -2.93 0.35 15.30
C ARG A 37 -1.75 1.30 15.46
N TYR A 38 -0.54 0.80 15.27
CA TYR A 38 0.67 1.62 15.33
C TYR A 38 0.72 2.68 14.22
N ASP A 39 0.32 2.34 13.00
CA ASP A 39 0.17 3.28 11.87
C ASP A 39 -0.81 4.43 12.20
N ASP A 40 -1.94 4.13 12.85
CA ASP A 40 -2.86 5.15 13.34
C ASP A 40 -2.18 6.11 14.34
N LEU A 41 -1.43 5.57 15.30
CA LEU A 41 -0.71 6.37 16.30
C LEU A 41 0.34 7.28 15.64
N LEU A 42 1.11 6.78 14.67
CA LEU A 42 2.08 7.58 13.92
C LEU A 42 1.41 8.71 13.12
N THR A 43 0.25 8.42 12.54
CA THR A 43 -0.54 9.39 11.77
C THR A 43 -1.08 10.51 12.66
N LEU A 44 -1.59 10.17 13.85
CA LEU A 44 -2.09 11.14 14.83
C LEU A 44 -1.00 12.08 15.34
N GLU A 45 0.25 11.60 15.44
CA GLU A 45 1.41 12.40 15.85
C GLU A 45 1.97 13.30 14.76
N ASN A 46 1.46 13.19 13.51
CA ASN A 46 2.02 13.87 12.34
C ASN A 46 3.55 13.68 12.23
N ARG A 47 4.00 12.43 12.41
CA ARG A 47 5.43 12.12 12.35
C ARG A 47 6.05 12.66 11.05
N PRO A 48 7.18 13.39 11.12
CA PRO A 48 7.85 13.89 9.92
C PRO A 48 8.15 12.76 8.93
N ASP A 49 7.92 13.04 7.65
CA ASP A 49 8.14 12.13 6.52
C ASP A 49 7.31 10.83 6.52
N TYR A 50 6.32 10.70 7.42
CA TYR A 50 5.33 9.63 7.43
C TYR A 50 4.05 10.08 6.70
N GLU A 51 3.57 9.29 5.75
CA GLU A 51 2.33 9.58 5.02
C GLU A 51 1.27 8.52 5.33
N PRO A 52 -0.03 8.89 5.40
CA PRO A 52 -1.10 7.90 5.52
C PRO A 52 -1.03 6.85 4.40
N GLY A 53 -1.10 5.57 4.77
CA GLY A 53 -0.89 4.44 3.87
C GLY A 53 0.52 3.84 3.92
N ASP A 54 1.43 4.39 4.73
CA ASP A 54 2.76 3.83 4.98
C ASP A 54 2.72 2.49 5.76
N THR A 55 1.55 2.04 6.22
CA THR A 55 1.27 0.69 6.73
C THR A 55 1.86 -0.41 5.84
N LEU A 56 1.79 -0.25 4.51
CA LEU A 56 2.37 -1.21 3.58
C LEU A 56 3.90 -1.31 3.74
N ALA A 57 4.59 -0.19 3.96
CA ALA A 57 6.03 -0.21 4.27
C ALA A 57 6.31 -0.94 5.59
N LEU A 58 5.45 -0.78 6.59
CA LEU A 58 5.59 -1.43 7.90
C LEU A 58 5.43 -2.96 7.80
N ILE A 59 4.57 -3.48 6.93
CA ILE A 59 4.38 -4.93 6.77
C ILE A 59 5.38 -5.58 5.80
N ALA A 60 6.00 -4.82 4.89
CA ALA A 60 6.95 -5.33 3.90
C ALA A 60 8.04 -6.27 4.46
N PRO A 61 8.66 -6.01 5.64
CA PRO A 61 9.65 -6.90 6.25
C PRO A 61 9.09 -8.29 6.59
N PHE A 62 7.87 -8.34 7.11
CA PHE A 62 7.21 -9.59 7.51
C PHE A 62 6.81 -10.41 6.28
N LEU A 63 6.39 -9.76 5.19
CA LEU A 63 6.13 -10.45 3.92
C LEU A 63 7.39 -11.11 3.35
N ALA A 64 8.54 -10.44 3.47
CA ALA A 64 9.81 -11.03 3.07
C ALA A 64 10.23 -12.19 3.98
N TYR A 65 10.05 -12.03 5.30
CA TYR A 65 10.33 -13.05 6.32
C TYR A 65 9.50 -14.32 6.12
N HIS A 66 8.19 -14.18 5.92
CA HIS A 66 7.27 -15.29 5.64
C HIS A 66 7.34 -15.82 4.21
N ASN A 67 8.35 -15.38 3.45
CA ASN A 67 8.66 -15.91 2.13
C ASN A 67 7.50 -15.76 1.12
N ILE A 68 6.69 -14.71 1.28
CA ILE A 68 5.61 -14.37 0.35
C ILE A 68 6.19 -14.13 -1.04
N LYS A 69 5.51 -14.66 -2.04
CA LYS A 69 5.91 -14.55 -3.45
C LYS A 69 5.07 -13.50 -4.17
N GLU A 70 5.71 -12.78 -5.09
CA GLU A 70 5.03 -11.78 -5.92
C GLU A 70 3.84 -12.38 -6.72
N GLU A 71 3.92 -13.65 -7.09
CA GLU A 71 2.84 -14.36 -7.78
C GLU A 71 1.63 -14.58 -6.86
N GLN A 72 1.82 -14.72 -5.54
CA GLN A 72 0.72 -14.81 -4.58
C GLN A 72 -0.02 -13.46 -4.48
N ILE A 73 0.73 -12.35 -4.46
CA ILE A 73 0.17 -10.99 -4.46
C ILE A 73 -0.62 -10.73 -5.75
N SER A 74 -0.06 -11.17 -6.89
CA SER A 74 -0.72 -11.07 -8.19
C SER A 74 -2.01 -11.91 -8.24
N ALA A 75 -1.96 -13.15 -7.75
CA ALA A 75 -3.12 -14.03 -7.69
C ALA A 75 -4.23 -13.49 -6.78
N MET A 76 -3.85 -12.84 -5.68
CA MET A 76 -4.78 -12.12 -4.80
C MET A 76 -5.52 -11.02 -5.57
N GLY A 77 -4.80 -10.15 -6.29
CA GLY A 77 -5.41 -9.09 -7.11
C GLY A 77 -6.26 -9.60 -8.27
N GLN A 78 -5.91 -10.75 -8.86
CA GLN A 78 -6.73 -11.37 -9.90
C GLN A 78 -8.08 -11.88 -9.37
N ARG A 79 -8.11 -12.38 -8.14
CA ARG A 79 -9.31 -12.92 -7.48
C ARG A 79 -10.12 -11.86 -6.74
N ALA A 80 -9.53 -10.69 -6.50
CA ALA A 80 -10.17 -9.60 -5.78
C ALA A 80 -11.53 -9.24 -6.38
N ALA A 81 -12.54 -9.00 -5.54
CA ALA A 81 -13.80 -8.47 -6.02
C ALA A 81 -13.59 -7.06 -6.61
N LEU A 82 -14.40 -6.70 -7.60
CA LEU A 82 -14.50 -5.31 -8.04
C LEU A 82 -15.68 -4.67 -7.33
N THR A 83 -15.58 -3.38 -7.02
CA THR A 83 -16.70 -2.62 -6.47
C THR A 83 -17.86 -2.68 -7.46
N GLN A 84 -19.07 -2.95 -6.97
CA GLN A 84 -20.23 -3.18 -7.84
C GLN A 84 -20.47 -1.99 -8.78
N GLY A 85 -20.68 -2.26 -10.07
CA GLY A 85 -20.87 -1.23 -11.09
C GLY A 85 -19.58 -0.62 -11.65
N THR A 86 -18.41 -0.94 -11.09
CA THR A 86 -17.11 -0.47 -11.61
C THR A 86 -16.89 -0.85 -13.08
N PRO A 87 -17.11 -2.11 -13.52
CA PRO A 87 -16.92 -2.46 -14.93
C PRO A 87 -17.77 -1.60 -15.88
N ASP A 88 -19.04 -1.37 -15.54
CA ASP A 88 -19.97 -0.56 -16.34
C ASP A 88 -19.59 0.92 -16.34
N LEU A 89 -19.19 1.46 -15.19
CA LEU A 89 -18.71 2.84 -15.08
C LEU A 89 -17.47 3.07 -15.95
N ILE A 90 -16.47 2.20 -15.83
CA ILE A 90 -15.23 2.28 -16.60
C ILE A 90 -15.51 2.15 -18.10
N ALA A 91 -16.41 1.25 -18.51
CA ALA A 91 -16.81 1.12 -19.92
C ALA A 91 -17.45 2.41 -20.44
N ARG A 92 -18.43 2.98 -19.71
CA ARG A 92 -19.12 4.23 -20.10
C ARG A 92 -18.19 5.44 -20.15
N LEU A 93 -17.22 5.52 -19.23
CA LEU A 93 -16.20 6.58 -19.25
C LEU A 93 -15.36 6.50 -20.53
N LYS A 94 -14.92 5.30 -20.92
CA LYS A 94 -14.17 5.07 -22.16
C LYS A 94 -14.98 5.39 -23.41
N GLU A 95 -16.24 4.95 -23.48
CA GLU A 95 -17.16 5.29 -24.58
C GLU A 95 -17.32 6.80 -24.76
N ARG A 96 -17.29 7.56 -23.65
CA ARG A 96 -17.35 9.02 -23.63
C ARG A 96 -15.99 9.70 -23.84
N GLY A 97 -14.94 8.95 -24.15
CA GLY A 97 -13.60 9.48 -24.42
C GLY A 97 -12.84 10.00 -23.20
N TRP A 98 -13.17 9.52 -21.99
CA TRP A 98 -12.38 9.81 -20.80
C TRP A 98 -11.09 8.98 -20.78
N GLN A 99 -10.00 9.61 -20.36
CA GLN A 99 -8.78 8.90 -20.00
C GLN A 99 -8.81 8.58 -18.50
N ILE A 100 -8.59 7.31 -18.18
CA ILE A 100 -8.75 6.78 -16.83
C ILE A 100 -7.38 6.44 -16.26
N PHE A 101 -7.16 6.88 -15.03
CA PHE A 101 -5.95 6.70 -14.24
C PHE A 101 -6.29 6.06 -12.89
N CYS A 102 -5.29 5.42 -12.29
CA CYS A 102 -5.38 4.84 -10.97
C CYS A 102 -4.14 5.23 -10.17
N ILE A 103 -4.33 5.68 -8.93
CA ILE A 103 -3.26 5.96 -7.98
C ILE A 103 -3.58 5.22 -6.70
N SER A 104 -2.72 4.29 -6.28
CA SER A 104 -3.02 3.41 -5.15
C SER A 104 -1.83 3.24 -4.21
N THR A 105 -2.10 3.13 -2.92
CA THR A 105 -1.12 2.69 -1.93
C THR A 105 -0.69 1.25 -2.15
N SER A 106 -1.50 0.40 -2.77
CA SER A 106 -1.25 -1.04 -2.94
C SER A 106 0.05 -1.35 -3.68
N TYR A 107 0.61 -2.52 -3.43
CA TYR A 107 1.76 -3.04 -4.19
C TYR A 107 1.42 -3.26 -5.66
N GLU A 108 2.41 -3.01 -6.53
CA GLU A 108 2.27 -3.07 -7.99
C GLU A 108 1.68 -4.39 -8.49
N GLN A 109 2.05 -5.53 -7.89
CA GLN A 109 1.53 -6.84 -8.27
C GLN A 109 0.01 -6.94 -8.08
N TYR A 110 -0.50 -6.37 -6.98
CA TYR A 110 -1.93 -6.34 -6.68
C TYR A 110 -2.64 -5.31 -7.57
N ALA A 111 -2.15 -4.07 -7.56
CA ALA A 111 -2.77 -2.95 -8.27
C ALA A 111 -2.89 -3.23 -9.78
N LEU A 112 -1.79 -3.66 -10.42
CA LEU A 112 -1.77 -3.95 -11.85
C LEU A 112 -2.63 -5.16 -12.23
N SER A 113 -2.87 -6.09 -11.30
CA SER A 113 -3.76 -7.22 -11.54
C SER A 113 -5.23 -6.80 -11.61
N ILE A 114 -5.64 -5.83 -10.79
CA ILE A 114 -7.00 -5.29 -10.78
C ILE A 114 -7.23 -4.35 -11.96
N THR A 115 -6.33 -3.37 -12.16
CA THR A 115 -6.48 -2.37 -13.22
C THR A 115 -6.49 -2.98 -14.62
N ARG A 116 -5.73 -4.08 -14.83
CA ARG A 116 -5.78 -4.86 -16.07
C ARG A 116 -7.16 -5.43 -16.35
N ARG A 117 -7.89 -5.93 -15.34
CA ARG A 117 -9.25 -6.45 -15.49
C ARG A 117 -10.26 -5.36 -15.89
N LEU A 118 -9.95 -4.11 -15.55
CA LEU A 118 -10.70 -2.91 -15.94
C LEU A 118 -10.20 -2.29 -17.26
N ASN A 119 -9.22 -2.92 -17.92
CA ASN A 119 -8.55 -2.42 -19.11
C ASN A 119 -7.94 -1.01 -18.92
N ILE A 120 -7.45 -0.69 -17.72
CA ILE A 120 -6.70 0.55 -17.46
C ILE A 120 -5.23 0.28 -17.81
N PRO A 121 -4.62 1.05 -18.73
CA PRO A 121 -3.23 0.81 -19.14
C PRO A 121 -2.24 0.98 -17.98
N ASN A 122 -1.19 0.18 -17.93
CA ASN A 122 -0.19 0.23 -16.86
C ASN A 122 0.46 1.62 -16.74
N GLU A 123 0.67 2.32 -17.86
CA GLU A 123 1.23 3.67 -17.89
C GLU A 123 0.32 4.76 -17.32
N ASN A 124 -0.92 4.39 -16.96
CA ASN A 124 -1.90 5.22 -16.26
C ASN A 124 -2.10 4.77 -14.81
N VAL A 125 -1.24 3.89 -14.29
CA VAL A 125 -1.30 3.40 -12.91
C VAL A 125 -0.05 3.84 -12.15
N ALA A 126 -0.24 4.56 -11.05
CA ALA A 126 0.80 4.81 -10.06
C ALA A 126 0.48 4.00 -8.81
N CYS A 127 1.46 3.24 -8.35
CA CYS A 127 1.29 2.34 -7.21
C CYS A 127 2.64 2.08 -6.54
N THR A 128 2.62 1.34 -5.43
CA THR A 128 3.82 1.09 -4.63
C THR A 128 4.68 0.04 -5.31
N SER A 129 5.87 0.46 -5.76
CA SER A 129 6.86 -0.48 -6.27
C SER A 129 7.31 -1.41 -5.14
N PHE A 130 7.30 -2.71 -5.41
CA PHE A 130 7.61 -3.71 -4.40
C PHE A 130 8.36 -4.89 -5.03
N PRO A 131 9.68 -4.75 -5.27
CA PRO A 131 10.49 -5.78 -5.90
C PRO A 131 10.85 -6.89 -4.90
N LEU A 132 9.84 -7.52 -4.30
CA LEU A 132 9.95 -8.50 -3.22
C LEU A 132 10.86 -9.68 -3.58
N ASN A 133 10.79 -10.18 -4.82
CA ASN A 133 11.65 -11.25 -5.31
C ASN A 133 13.13 -10.82 -5.35
N ARG A 134 13.42 -9.54 -5.65
CA ARG A 134 14.78 -8.98 -5.56
C ARG A 134 15.20 -8.84 -4.11
N ILE A 135 14.34 -8.29 -3.25
CA ILE A 135 14.58 -8.13 -1.82
C ILE A 135 14.93 -9.49 -1.19
N ARG A 136 14.07 -10.50 -1.39
CA ARG A 136 14.26 -11.85 -0.84
C ARG A 136 15.55 -12.53 -1.30
N ARG A 137 15.99 -12.33 -2.55
CA ARG A 137 17.28 -12.88 -3.03
C ARG A 137 18.50 -12.27 -2.36
N LEU A 138 18.37 -11.03 -1.87
CA LEU A 138 19.47 -10.33 -1.20
C LEU A 138 19.50 -10.62 0.31
N LEU A 139 18.43 -11.16 0.87
CA LEU A 139 18.32 -11.51 2.28
C LEU A 139 18.78 -12.94 2.55
N ARG A 140 19.49 -13.11 3.67
CA ARG A 140 19.93 -14.39 4.24
C ARG A 140 19.08 -14.72 5.46
N LYS A 141 19.17 -15.97 5.92
CA LYS A 141 18.44 -16.43 7.12
C LYS A 141 18.73 -15.55 8.35
N ASP A 142 19.99 -15.15 8.53
CA ASP A 142 20.41 -14.33 9.67
C ASP A 142 19.83 -12.90 9.62
N ASP A 143 19.42 -12.41 8.44
CA ASP A 143 18.79 -11.09 8.30
C ASP A 143 17.36 -11.06 8.86
N PHE A 144 16.80 -12.22 9.24
CA PHE A 144 15.46 -12.37 9.78
C PHE A 144 15.39 -12.59 11.29
N VAL A 145 16.52 -12.73 12.00
CA VAL A 145 16.53 -12.99 13.45
C VAL A 145 15.80 -11.88 14.22
N LEU A 146 16.03 -10.63 13.83
CA LEU A 146 15.35 -9.47 14.41
C LEU A 146 13.83 -9.51 14.12
N LEU A 147 13.44 -9.90 12.91
CA LEU A 147 12.04 -9.98 12.48
C LEU A 147 11.29 -11.09 13.21
N GLU A 148 11.92 -12.24 13.40
CA GLU A 148 11.35 -13.35 14.19
C GLU A 148 11.11 -12.93 15.65
N ARG A 149 12.06 -12.22 16.27
CA ARG A 149 11.89 -11.71 17.63
C ARG A 149 10.75 -10.68 17.69
N ALA A 150 10.79 -9.68 16.81
CA ALA A 150 9.79 -8.63 16.77
C ALA A 150 8.38 -9.19 16.55
N GLU A 151 8.20 -10.15 15.64
CA GLU A 151 6.89 -10.80 15.44
C GLU A 151 6.37 -11.45 16.72
N LYS A 152 7.21 -12.21 17.43
CA LYS A 152 6.81 -12.85 18.70
C LYS A 152 6.42 -11.82 19.76
N GLU A 153 7.12 -10.70 19.83
CA GLU A 153 6.82 -9.60 20.76
C GLU A 153 5.51 -8.92 20.40
N ILE A 154 5.35 -8.53 19.12
CA ILE A 154 4.15 -7.84 18.61
C ILE A 154 2.89 -8.68 18.84
N MET A 155 2.99 -10.00 18.65
CA MET A 155 1.88 -10.94 18.85
C MET A 155 1.38 -11.04 20.30
N ASN A 156 2.10 -10.47 21.28
CA ASN A 156 1.65 -10.40 22.68
C ASN A 156 0.89 -9.11 23.01
N PHE A 157 0.87 -8.12 22.12
CA PHE A 157 0.17 -6.86 22.36
C PHE A 157 -1.31 -6.97 22.01
N ASN A 158 -2.14 -6.28 22.80
CA ASN A 158 -3.54 -6.09 22.53
C ASN A 158 -3.76 -4.70 21.86
N PRO A 159 -4.14 -4.65 20.58
CA PRO A 159 -4.29 -3.40 19.83
C PRO A 159 -5.40 -2.48 20.36
N PHE A 160 -6.25 -2.96 21.27
CA PHE A 160 -7.35 -2.17 21.84
C PHE A 160 -6.99 -1.45 23.14
N VAL A 161 -5.89 -1.83 23.81
CA VAL A 161 -5.56 -1.29 25.15
C VAL A 161 -4.08 -0.98 25.35
N ASP A 162 -3.18 -1.48 24.51
CA ASP A 162 -1.73 -1.41 24.73
C ASP A 162 -1.03 -0.29 23.93
N ASP A 163 -1.73 0.81 23.59
CA ASP A 163 -1.19 1.87 22.71
C ASP A 163 0.23 2.35 23.07
N THR A 164 0.50 2.61 24.35
CA THR A 164 1.82 3.05 24.80
C THR A 164 2.89 1.97 24.60
N LEU A 165 2.57 0.71 24.92
CA LEU A 165 3.50 -0.41 24.73
C LEU A 165 3.76 -0.67 23.26
N ILE A 166 2.70 -0.69 22.44
CA ILE A 166 2.78 -0.83 20.99
C ILE A 166 3.70 0.27 20.44
N LYS A 167 3.40 1.53 20.77
CA LYS A 167 4.18 2.65 20.27
C LYS A 167 5.66 2.54 20.64
N ASP A 168 5.99 2.38 21.92
CA ASP A 168 7.38 2.38 22.38
C ASP A 168 8.19 1.23 21.76
N ASN A 169 7.60 0.03 21.69
CA ASN A 169 8.27 -1.14 21.13
C ASN A 169 8.41 -1.04 19.60
N LEU A 170 7.35 -0.63 18.90
CA LEU A 170 7.40 -0.52 17.43
C LEU A 170 8.24 0.69 16.99
N ASP A 171 8.31 1.77 17.77
CA ASP A 171 9.24 2.88 17.50
C ASP A 171 10.69 2.41 17.62
N HIS A 172 11.01 1.64 18.66
CA HIS A 172 12.34 1.07 18.83
C HIS A 172 12.69 0.10 17.68
N PHE A 173 11.78 -0.82 17.37
CA PHE A 173 11.98 -1.79 16.30
C PHE A 173 12.13 -1.13 14.92
N TYR A 174 11.16 -0.33 14.47
CA TYR A 174 11.15 0.21 13.10
C TYR A 174 12.18 1.31 12.87
N TRP A 175 12.50 2.12 13.89
CA TRP A 175 13.32 3.32 13.70
C TRP A 175 14.72 3.23 14.30
N GLN A 176 14.99 2.27 15.19
CA GLN A 176 16.31 2.12 15.81
C GLN A 176 16.98 0.81 15.39
N GLU A 177 16.30 -0.33 15.53
CA GLU A 177 16.91 -1.64 15.28
C GLU A 177 16.87 -2.07 13.81
N LEU A 178 15.68 -2.08 13.20
CA LEU A 178 15.47 -2.57 11.84
C LEU A 178 16.36 -1.84 10.82
N PRO A 179 16.52 -0.50 10.84
CA PRO A 179 17.36 0.20 9.87
C PRO A 179 18.85 -0.20 9.91
N GLN A 180 19.32 -0.82 11.00
CA GLN A 180 20.70 -1.30 11.13
C GLN A 180 20.92 -2.64 10.43
N THR A 181 19.86 -3.39 10.10
CA THR A 181 19.95 -4.68 9.43
C THR A 181 19.93 -4.55 7.90
N ASN A 182 20.31 -5.62 7.19
CA ASN A 182 20.14 -5.64 5.73
C ASN A 182 18.67 -5.71 5.33
N SER A 183 17.84 -6.39 6.13
CA SER A 183 16.38 -6.43 5.95
C SER A 183 15.78 -5.03 5.99
N GLY A 184 16.10 -4.22 7.00
CA GLY A 184 15.64 -2.83 7.09
C GLY A 184 16.08 -1.96 5.93
N LYS A 185 17.34 -2.04 5.50
CA LYS A 185 17.87 -1.24 4.38
C LYS A 185 17.23 -1.57 3.02
N LEU A 186 16.80 -2.82 2.84
CA LEU A 186 16.16 -3.26 1.61
C LEU A 186 14.67 -2.92 1.61
N VAL A 187 13.98 -3.10 2.74
CA VAL A 187 12.55 -2.81 2.85
C VAL A 187 12.24 -1.32 3.02
N SER A 188 13.19 -0.51 3.52
CA SER A 188 13.05 0.96 3.57
C SER A 188 12.97 1.62 2.18
N GLN A 189 13.20 0.84 1.11
CA GLN A 189 13.02 1.28 -0.27
C GLN A 189 11.55 1.23 -0.70
N VAL A 190 10.70 0.50 0.03
CA VAL A 190 9.26 0.46 -0.18
C VAL A 190 8.67 1.77 0.30
N LYS A 191 8.14 2.55 -0.63
CA LYS A 191 7.54 3.86 -0.37
C LYS A 191 6.10 3.87 -0.86
N PRO A 192 5.13 3.58 0.02
CA PRO A 192 3.73 3.55 -0.34
C PRO A 192 3.26 4.85 -0.98
N VAL A 193 2.48 4.76 -2.06
CA VAL A 193 1.95 5.93 -2.77
C VAL A 193 0.68 6.42 -2.09
N GLY A 194 0.82 6.94 -0.86
CA GLY A 194 -0.24 7.53 -0.05
C GLY A 194 -0.06 9.03 0.17
N GLY A 195 -1.11 9.71 0.60
CA GLY A 195 -1.09 11.12 1.01
C GLY A 195 -0.47 12.03 -0.06
N LYS A 196 0.62 12.72 0.28
CA LYS A 196 1.29 13.67 -0.64
C LYS A 196 1.82 12.97 -1.90
N ARG A 197 2.21 11.70 -1.80
CA ARG A 197 2.72 10.94 -2.94
C ARG A 197 1.60 10.64 -3.97
N LYS A 198 0.33 10.58 -3.54
CA LYS A 198 -0.80 10.56 -4.48
C LYS A 198 -0.92 11.87 -5.27
N VAL A 199 -0.71 13.02 -4.61
CA VAL A 199 -0.68 14.33 -5.27
C VAL A 199 0.45 14.41 -6.29
N GLU A 200 1.66 13.95 -5.92
CA GLU A 200 2.82 13.92 -6.80
C GLU A 200 2.58 13.03 -8.02
N ALA A 201 1.96 11.86 -7.84
CA ALA A 201 1.56 10.97 -8.93
C ALA A 201 0.51 11.62 -9.86
N LEU A 202 -0.49 12.31 -9.31
CA LEU A 202 -1.51 13.02 -10.09
C LEU A 202 -0.89 14.19 -10.88
N GLN A 203 0.03 14.93 -10.27
CA GLN A 203 0.79 15.99 -10.93
C GLN A 203 1.67 15.44 -12.06
N HIS A 204 2.30 14.29 -11.85
CA HIS A 204 3.07 13.61 -12.90
C HIS A 204 2.20 13.24 -14.10
N PHE A 205 1.02 12.65 -13.87
CA PHE A 205 0.08 12.36 -14.95
C PHE A 205 -0.45 13.63 -15.63
N SER A 206 -0.77 14.66 -14.85
CA SER A 206 -1.20 15.97 -15.35
C SER A 206 -0.18 16.61 -16.29
N ALA A 207 1.10 16.59 -15.91
CA ALA A 207 2.21 17.06 -16.73
C ALA A 207 2.36 16.23 -18.02
N LYS A 208 2.33 14.90 -17.92
CA LYS A 208 2.40 13.98 -19.07
C LYS A 208 1.26 14.22 -20.07
N MET A 209 0.06 14.52 -19.58
CA MET A 209 -1.11 14.80 -20.42
C MET A 209 -1.17 16.25 -20.94
N GLY A 210 -0.29 17.14 -20.46
CA GLY A 210 -0.30 18.56 -20.83
C GLY A 210 -1.60 19.27 -20.41
N LYS A 211 -2.20 18.88 -19.28
CA LYS A 211 -3.48 19.41 -18.79
C LYS A 211 -3.39 19.76 -17.32
N THR A 212 -3.85 20.96 -16.96
CA THR A 212 -3.94 21.42 -15.57
C THR A 212 -4.88 20.55 -14.74
N LEU A 213 -4.66 20.50 -13.42
CA LEU A 213 -5.49 19.74 -12.48
C LEU A 213 -6.98 20.10 -12.53
N SER A 214 -7.34 21.31 -12.97
CA SER A 214 -8.74 21.72 -13.18
C SER A 214 -9.49 20.90 -14.26
N HIS A 215 -8.80 20.08 -15.05
CA HIS A 215 -9.38 19.17 -16.04
C HIS A 215 -9.52 17.73 -15.52
N TRP A 216 -9.14 17.49 -14.27
CA TRP A 216 -9.14 16.18 -13.65
C TRP A 216 -10.31 16.05 -12.68
N ALA A 217 -10.97 14.90 -12.71
CA ALA A 217 -11.77 14.41 -11.60
C ALA A 217 -10.91 13.43 -10.79
N ALA A 218 -10.95 13.54 -9.46
CA ALA A 218 -10.30 12.61 -8.54
C ALA A 218 -11.35 11.93 -7.66
N ILE A 219 -11.19 10.63 -7.44
CA ILE A 219 -12.10 9.78 -6.66
C ILE A 219 -11.25 9.00 -5.67
N GLY A 220 -11.58 9.13 -4.39
CA GLY A 220 -10.97 8.42 -3.28
C GLY A 220 -11.98 8.31 -2.15
N ASP A 221 -11.63 7.56 -1.11
CA ASP A 221 -12.56 7.22 -0.01
C ASP A 221 -11.93 7.37 1.38
N SER A 222 -10.61 7.53 1.47
CA SER A 222 -9.88 7.40 2.72
C SER A 222 -8.95 8.58 3.02
N ILE A 223 -8.33 8.54 4.21
CA ILE A 223 -7.27 9.48 4.59
C ILE A 223 -6.06 9.42 3.62
N THR A 224 -5.84 8.32 2.91
CA THR A 224 -4.73 8.26 1.96
C THR A 224 -4.97 9.19 0.76
N ASP A 225 -6.22 9.58 0.49
CA ASP A 225 -6.62 10.43 -0.64
C ASP A 225 -6.81 11.90 -0.29
N PHE A 226 -6.87 12.27 1.00
CA PHE A 226 -7.38 13.58 1.40
C PHE A 226 -6.66 14.74 0.71
N LYS A 227 -5.33 14.65 0.56
CA LYS A 227 -4.51 15.69 -0.10
C LYS A 227 -4.74 15.74 -1.62
N MET A 228 -5.08 14.61 -2.24
CA MET A 228 -5.38 14.53 -3.67
C MET A 228 -6.77 15.11 -4.00
N LEU A 229 -7.70 15.06 -3.03
CA LEU A 229 -9.07 15.55 -3.19
C LEU A 229 -9.25 17.03 -2.81
N GLN A 230 -8.22 17.68 -2.24
CA GLN A 230 -8.17 19.11 -1.91
C GLN A 230 -7.65 19.94 -3.09
#